data_AF-A0A420SW01-F1
#
_entry.id   AF-A0A420SW01-F1
#
_cell.length_a   1.000
_cell.length_b   1.000
_cell.length_c   1.000
_cell.angle_alpha   90.00
_cell.angle_beta   90.00
_cell.angle_gamma   90.00
#
_symmetry.space_group_name_H-M   'P 1'
#
loop_
_entity.id
_entity.type
_entity.pdbx_description
1 polymer ?
#
loop_
_entity_poly.entity_id
_entity_poly.type
_entity_poly.pdbx_seq_one_letter_code
_entity_poly.pdbx_strand_id
1 'polypeptide(L)'
;MSKQFLTREFIFEAHREVDEAAELKIFLTNLQVPLESAIVQTGDSQTPTWHLTALAEVYRFAGLIQLYHVFPDTLVSRMNLQDSNHGADVSEVSAHEAEERLRQFTLKAVEVLRSIPAESGTKDFHPFLIVAVCSGLTIPVVEVSASAQSMAGLGNSLALVAADVHRARGFLRGRLQLLLHSLPKNPIQRCIDIVQATWAETDNRHGSAGRPAYWMDVMMQNNWETFMA
;
A
#
# COMPACT_ATOMS: atom_id res chain seq x y z
N MET A 1 -28.41 8.82 -15.56
CA MET A 1 -27.83 7.63 -14.89
C MET A 1 -28.58 6.40 -15.36
N SER A 2 -27.93 5.56 -16.16
CA SER A 2 -28.52 4.28 -16.59
C SER A 2 -28.49 3.32 -15.40
N LYS A 3 -29.64 2.73 -15.01
CA LYS A 3 -29.66 1.68 -14.01
C LYS A 3 -29.05 0.43 -14.65
N GLN A 4 -27.79 0.16 -14.32
CA GLN A 4 -27.12 -1.06 -14.75
C GLN A 4 -27.74 -2.22 -13.95
N PHE A 5 -28.42 -3.14 -14.64
CA PHE A 5 -29.04 -4.30 -13.99
C PHE A 5 -27.95 -5.31 -13.58
N LEU A 6 -28.04 -5.82 -12.36
CA LEU A 6 -27.21 -6.95 -11.90
C LEU A 6 -27.61 -8.20 -12.69
N THR A 7 -26.70 -8.70 -13.53
CA THR A 7 -26.91 -9.93 -14.32
C THR A 7 -26.19 -11.10 -13.67
N ARG A 8 -26.63 -12.33 -14.02
CA ARG A 8 -25.93 -13.55 -13.61
C ARG A 8 -24.48 -13.58 -14.13
N GLU A 9 -24.26 -13.04 -15.31
CA GLU A 9 -22.93 -12.90 -15.91
C GLU A 9 -22.01 -12.00 -15.09
N PHE A 10 -22.51 -10.84 -14.63
CA PHE A 10 -21.75 -9.95 -13.74
C PHE A 10 -21.34 -10.64 -12.43
N ILE A 11 -22.23 -11.44 -11.85
CA ILE A 11 -21.92 -12.21 -10.63
C ILE A 11 -20.83 -13.25 -10.90
N PHE A 12 -20.90 -13.97 -12.01
CA PHE A 12 -19.86 -14.95 -12.37
C PHE A 12 -18.50 -14.28 -12.61
N GLU A 13 -18.51 -13.13 -13.29
CA GLU A 13 -17.29 -12.34 -13.52
C GLU A 13 -16.65 -11.92 -12.19
N ALA A 14 -17.44 -11.37 -11.27
CA ALA A 14 -16.94 -10.97 -9.95
C ALA A 14 -16.33 -12.14 -9.16
N HIS A 15 -16.92 -13.34 -9.22
CA HIS A 15 -16.33 -14.53 -8.57
C HIS A 15 -15.00 -14.92 -9.22
N ARG A 16 -14.92 -14.89 -10.55
CA ARG A 16 -13.69 -15.16 -11.28
C ARG A 16 -12.59 -14.18 -10.89
N GLU A 17 -12.89 -12.88 -10.83
CA GLU A 17 -11.92 -11.85 -10.42
C GLU A 17 -11.38 -12.10 -9.00
N VAL A 18 -12.24 -12.54 -8.07
CA VAL A 18 -11.81 -12.89 -6.70
C VAL A 18 -10.90 -14.13 -6.68
N ASP A 19 -11.22 -15.16 -7.47
CA ASP A 19 -10.40 -16.37 -7.59
C ASP A 19 -9.02 -16.05 -8.19
N GLU A 20 -8.98 -15.28 -9.29
CA GLU A 20 -7.74 -14.81 -9.92
C GLU A 20 -6.91 -13.95 -8.96
N ALA A 21 -7.53 -13.07 -8.18
CA ALA A 21 -6.86 -12.27 -7.16
C ALA A 21 -6.24 -13.14 -6.06
N ALA A 22 -6.93 -14.20 -5.64
CA ALA A 22 -6.42 -15.14 -4.66
C ALA A 22 -5.20 -15.92 -5.17
N GLU A 23 -5.24 -16.38 -6.43
CA GLU A 23 -4.10 -17.03 -7.08
C GLU A 23 -2.90 -16.08 -7.21
N LEU A 24 -3.13 -14.84 -7.68
CA LEU A 24 -2.08 -13.85 -7.82
C LEU A 24 -1.46 -13.46 -6.47
N LYS A 25 -2.27 -13.37 -5.42
CA LYS A 25 -1.78 -13.17 -4.04
C LYS A 25 -0.83 -14.30 -3.62
N ILE A 26 -1.22 -15.55 -3.85
CA ILE A 26 -0.38 -16.71 -3.52
C ILE A 26 0.93 -16.64 -4.32
N PHE A 27 0.85 -16.33 -5.61
CA PHE A 27 2.02 -16.16 -6.46
C PHE A 27 2.96 -15.07 -5.93
N LEU A 28 2.47 -13.85 -5.70
CA LEU A 28 3.29 -12.72 -5.21
C LEU A 28 3.84 -12.95 -3.79
N THR A 29 3.14 -13.70 -2.96
CA THR A 29 3.61 -14.06 -1.62
C THR A 29 4.80 -15.03 -1.69
N ASN A 30 4.79 -15.94 -2.66
CA ASN A 30 5.84 -16.95 -2.83
C ASN A 30 6.95 -16.54 -3.81
N LEU A 31 6.72 -15.49 -4.62
CA LEU A 31 7.68 -14.99 -5.59
C LEU A 31 8.99 -14.63 -4.89
N GLN A 32 10.07 -15.29 -5.32
CA GLN A 32 11.43 -15.03 -4.86
C GLN A 32 12.11 -14.10 -5.86
N VAL A 33 12.64 -12.98 -5.37
CA VAL A 33 13.53 -12.14 -6.18
C VAL A 33 14.82 -12.92 -6.42
N PRO A 34 15.35 -12.96 -7.65
CA PRO A 34 16.60 -13.65 -7.94
C PRO A 34 17.75 -13.15 -7.08
N LEU A 35 18.65 -14.06 -6.70
CA LEU A 35 19.93 -13.71 -6.06
C LEU A 35 20.76 -12.83 -7.02
N GLU A 36 21.53 -11.89 -6.47
CA GLU A 36 22.39 -11.00 -7.27
C GLU A 36 23.37 -11.76 -8.17
N SER A 37 23.85 -12.92 -7.72
CA SER A 37 24.75 -13.79 -8.49
C SER A 37 24.10 -14.39 -9.74
N ALA A 38 22.77 -14.44 -9.81
CA ALA A 38 22.02 -14.92 -10.96
C ALA A 38 21.72 -13.81 -11.98
N ILE A 39 22.08 -12.56 -11.67
CA ILE A 39 21.80 -11.40 -12.53
C ILE A 39 23.11 -10.88 -13.14
N VAL A 40 23.07 -10.63 -14.44
CA VAL A 40 24.20 -10.03 -15.18
C VAL A 40 24.53 -8.67 -14.59
N GLN A 41 25.81 -8.41 -14.33
CA GLN A 41 26.26 -7.12 -13.84
C GLN A 41 25.91 -6.01 -14.85
N THR A 42 25.35 -4.92 -14.35
CA THR A 42 24.91 -3.79 -15.18
C THR A 42 26.06 -3.00 -15.80
N GLY A 43 27.26 -3.05 -15.20
CA GLY A 43 28.40 -2.23 -15.57
C GLY A 43 28.26 -0.75 -15.19
N ASP A 44 27.16 -0.38 -14.53
CA ASP A 44 26.87 0.98 -14.07
C ASP A 44 26.96 1.05 -12.55
N SER A 45 27.84 1.92 -12.04
CA SER A 45 28.01 2.13 -10.59
C SER A 45 26.82 2.82 -9.93
N GLN A 46 25.97 3.52 -10.70
CA GLN A 46 24.73 4.13 -10.21
C GLN A 46 23.54 3.16 -10.25
N THR A 47 23.69 2.01 -10.92
CA THR A 47 22.66 0.97 -10.99
C THR A 47 23.25 -0.41 -10.73
N PRO A 48 23.91 -0.65 -9.58
CA PRO A 48 24.32 -2.00 -9.21
C PRO A 48 23.11 -2.95 -9.15
N THR A 49 23.36 -4.23 -9.39
CA THR A 49 22.34 -5.29 -9.43
C THR A 49 21.40 -5.27 -8.22
N TRP A 50 21.92 -4.98 -7.02
CA TRP A 50 21.10 -4.93 -5.81
C TRP A 50 20.05 -3.81 -5.82
N HIS A 51 20.26 -2.71 -6.55
CA HIS A 51 19.21 -1.69 -6.75
C HIS A 51 18.01 -2.29 -7.49
N LEU A 52 18.27 -3.17 -8.47
CA LEU A 52 17.23 -3.81 -9.28
C LEU A 52 16.49 -4.89 -8.49
N THR A 53 17.21 -5.68 -7.67
CA THR A 53 16.55 -6.67 -6.80
C THR A 53 15.72 -6.00 -5.71
N ALA A 54 16.23 -4.93 -5.09
CA ALA A 54 15.45 -4.12 -4.15
C ALA A 54 14.20 -3.53 -4.84
N LEU A 55 14.34 -2.98 -6.05
CA LEU A 55 13.20 -2.46 -6.82
C LEU A 55 12.17 -3.55 -7.13
N ALA A 56 12.60 -4.74 -7.53
CA ALA A 56 11.72 -5.89 -7.77
C ALA A 56 10.93 -6.28 -6.52
N GLU A 57 11.55 -6.21 -5.35
CA GLU A 57 10.89 -6.45 -4.07
C GLU A 57 9.85 -5.36 -3.75
N VAL A 58 10.13 -4.09 -4.06
CA VAL A 58 9.14 -3.01 -3.94
C VAL A 58 7.95 -3.24 -4.88
N TYR A 59 8.17 -3.68 -6.12
CA TYR A 59 7.09 -4.06 -7.05
C TYR A 59 6.24 -5.22 -6.51
N ARG A 60 6.87 -6.24 -5.91
CA ARG A 60 6.17 -7.36 -5.29
C ARG A 60 5.27 -6.89 -4.16
N PHE A 61 5.76 -5.99 -3.29
CA PHE A 61 4.93 -5.38 -2.26
C PHE A 61 3.83 -4.49 -2.84
N ALA A 62 4.12 -3.68 -3.86
CA ALA A 62 3.13 -2.82 -4.50
C ALA A 62 1.95 -3.63 -5.06
N GLY A 63 2.23 -4.76 -5.71
CA GLY A 63 1.21 -5.69 -6.19
C GLY A 63 0.35 -6.28 -5.06
N LEU A 64 0.97 -6.72 -3.97
CA LEU A 64 0.25 -7.19 -2.78
C LEU A 64 -0.65 -6.08 -2.19
N ILE A 65 -0.11 -4.87 -2.04
CA ILE A 65 -0.83 -3.70 -1.54
C ILE A 65 -2.05 -3.39 -2.43
N GLN A 66 -1.89 -3.41 -3.76
CA GLN A 66 -3.02 -3.18 -4.68
C GLN A 66 -4.09 -4.26 -4.53
N LEU A 67 -3.70 -5.53 -4.48
CA LEU A 67 -4.64 -6.65 -4.29
C LEU A 67 -5.44 -6.51 -3.00
N TYR A 68 -4.79 -6.10 -1.91
CA TYR A 68 -5.45 -5.94 -0.62
C TYR A 68 -6.30 -4.69 -0.52
N HIS A 69 -5.99 -3.68 -1.31
CA HIS A 69 -6.93 -2.62 -1.58
C HIS A 69 -8.14 -3.24 -2.30
N VAL A 70 -8.02 -3.77 -3.51
CA VAL A 70 -9.20 -4.15 -4.31
C VAL A 70 -10.01 -5.32 -3.73
N PHE A 71 -9.34 -6.31 -3.14
CA PHE A 71 -9.92 -7.57 -2.64
C PHE A 71 -9.51 -7.82 -1.18
N PRO A 72 -10.01 -7.04 -0.21
CA PRO A 72 -9.58 -7.11 1.19
C PRO A 72 -9.90 -8.46 1.86
N ASP A 73 -10.97 -9.11 1.42
CA ASP A 73 -11.41 -10.46 1.80
C ASP A 73 -10.38 -11.54 1.46
N THR A 74 -9.50 -11.33 0.47
CA THR A 74 -8.38 -12.24 0.23
C THR A 74 -7.40 -12.29 1.40
N LEU A 75 -7.30 -11.25 2.24
CA LEU A 75 -6.55 -11.30 3.51
C LEU A 75 -7.25 -12.16 4.53
N VAL A 76 -8.57 -11.96 4.66
CA VAL A 76 -9.44 -12.52 5.69
C VAL A 76 -9.66 -14.02 5.50
N SER A 77 -9.76 -14.49 4.25
CA SER A 77 -10.07 -15.90 3.91
C SER A 77 -9.03 -16.91 4.45
N ARG A 78 -7.82 -16.47 4.79
CA ARG A 78 -6.81 -17.33 5.47
C ARG A 78 -6.94 -17.36 7.00
N MET A 79 -7.56 -16.35 7.61
CA MET A 79 -7.71 -16.23 9.06
C MET A 79 -9.02 -16.87 9.55
N ASN A 80 -10.13 -16.67 8.86
CA ASN A 80 -11.42 -17.25 9.26
C ASN A 80 -11.51 -18.78 9.09
N LEU A 81 -10.64 -19.40 8.29
CA LEU A 81 -10.53 -20.86 8.23
C LEU A 81 -9.92 -21.48 9.50
N GLN A 82 -9.31 -20.68 10.38
CA GLN A 82 -8.78 -21.15 11.66
C GLN A 82 -9.73 -20.89 12.84
N ASP A 83 -10.53 -19.82 12.82
CA ASP A 83 -11.36 -19.41 13.95
C ASP A 83 -12.86 -19.32 13.59
N SER A 84 -13.52 -20.47 13.51
CA SER A 84 -14.97 -20.55 13.35
C SER A 84 -15.66 -20.49 14.72
N ASN A 85 -16.39 -19.40 15.08
CA ASN A 85 -17.76 -19.49 15.67
C ASN A 85 -18.61 -18.22 16.03
N HIS A 86 -18.30 -16.95 15.69
CA HIS A 86 -19.15 -15.82 16.16
C HIS A 86 -19.38 -14.69 15.12
N GLY A 87 -20.53 -14.70 14.43
CA GLY A 87 -20.75 -14.01 13.14
C GLY A 87 -21.13 -12.51 13.13
N ALA A 88 -20.80 -11.69 14.13
CA ALA A 88 -21.06 -10.23 14.05
C ALA A 88 -19.84 -9.36 14.41
N ASP A 89 -19.09 -9.74 15.45
CA ASP A 89 -17.85 -9.08 15.88
C ASP A 89 -16.66 -9.36 14.92
N VAL A 90 -16.75 -10.46 14.17
CA VAL A 90 -15.70 -10.93 13.22
C VAL A 90 -15.50 -9.98 12.04
N SER A 91 -16.52 -9.23 11.62
CA SER A 91 -16.42 -8.37 10.42
C SER A 91 -15.52 -7.15 10.66
N GLU A 92 -15.66 -6.47 11.80
CA GLU A 92 -14.83 -5.31 12.14
C GLU A 92 -13.39 -5.72 12.49
N VAL A 93 -13.24 -6.83 13.23
CA VAL A 93 -11.93 -7.44 13.52
C VAL A 93 -11.18 -7.77 12.22
N SER A 94 -11.87 -8.36 11.23
CA SER A 94 -11.25 -8.72 9.95
C SER A 94 -10.80 -7.51 9.12
N ALA A 95 -11.49 -6.37 9.22
CA ALA A 95 -11.13 -5.14 8.53
C ALA A 95 -9.91 -4.47 9.16
N HIS A 96 -9.87 -4.42 10.49
CA HIS A 96 -8.71 -3.89 11.24
C HIS A 96 -7.45 -4.73 10.99
N GLU A 97 -7.59 -6.06 10.96
CA GLU A 97 -6.49 -6.97 10.64
C GLU A 97 -5.98 -6.80 9.21
N ALA A 98 -6.90 -6.58 8.26
CA ALA A 98 -6.55 -6.30 6.88
C ALA A 98 -5.77 -4.98 6.75
N GLU A 99 -6.20 -3.93 7.46
CA GLU A 99 -5.51 -2.65 7.52
C GLU A 99 -4.12 -2.75 8.17
N GLU A 100 -4.00 -3.46 9.30
CA GLU A 100 -2.72 -3.74 9.95
C GLU A 100 -1.75 -4.40 8.98
N ARG A 101 -2.23 -5.42 8.26
CA ARG A 101 -1.41 -6.17 7.31
C ARG A 101 -1.00 -5.33 6.11
N LEU A 102 -1.91 -4.51 5.58
CA LEU A 102 -1.63 -3.54 4.53
C LEU A 102 -0.53 -2.56 4.95
N ARG A 103 -0.62 -2.03 6.18
CA ARG A 103 0.40 -1.14 6.75
C ARG A 103 1.74 -1.84 6.90
N GLN A 104 1.78 -3.08 7.39
CA GLN A 104 3.02 -3.85 7.49
C GLN A 104 3.71 -4.05 6.14
N PHE A 105 2.95 -4.41 5.10
CA PHE A 105 3.51 -4.53 3.74
C PHE A 105 4.02 -3.19 3.22
N THR A 106 3.27 -2.11 3.47
CA THR A 106 3.66 -0.77 3.07
C THR A 106 4.93 -0.30 3.77
N LEU A 107 5.06 -0.50 5.08
CA LEU A 107 6.28 -0.15 5.82
C LEU A 107 7.50 -0.93 5.33
N LYS A 108 7.34 -2.22 5.00
CA LYS A 108 8.41 -3.03 4.37
C LYS A 108 8.79 -2.49 3.00
N ALA A 109 7.82 -2.16 2.15
CA ALA A 109 8.07 -1.56 0.84
C ALA A 109 8.84 -0.24 0.94
N VAL A 110 8.46 0.60 1.91
CA VAL A 110 9.13 1.87 2.20
C VAL A 110 10.57 1.65 2.65
N GLU A 111 10.83 0.65 3.50
CA GLU A 111 12.19 0.34 3.96
C GLU A 111 13.09 -0.15 2.81
N VAL A 112 12.58 -1.03 1.94
CA VAL A 112 13.32 -1.49 0.76
C VAL A 112 13.55 -0.34 -0.22
N LEU A 113 12.58 0.55 -0.43
CA LEU A 113 12.77 1.73 -1.27
C LEU A 113 13.80 2.70 -0.67
N ARG A 114 13.83 2.82 0.67
CA ARG A 114 14.78 3.66 1.42
C ARG A 114 16.21 3.20 1.29
N SER A 115 16.46 1.89 1.16
CA SER A 115 17.82 1.39 0.95
C SER A 115 18.40 1.81 -0.40
N ILE A 116 17.56 2.14 -1.40
CA ILE A 116 18.01 2.59 -2.72
C ILE A 116 18.36 4.10 -2.67
N PRO A 117 19.56 4.53 -3.10
CA PRO A 117 19.93 5.95 -3.20
C PRO A 117 18.98 6.74 -4.11
N ALA A 118 18.83 8.05 -3.88
CA ALA A 118 17.97 8.90 -4.71
C ALA A 118 18.56 9.13 -6.10
N GLU A 119 19.89 9.04 -6.21
CA GLU A 119 20.69 9.21 -7.40
C GLU A 119 20.80 7.90 -8.22
N SER A 120 20.27 6.78 -7.69
CA SER A 120 20.22 5.49 -8.38
C SER A 120 19.66 5.64 -9.80
N GLY A 121 20.21 4.91 -10.77
CA GLY A 121 19.63 4.85 -12.11
C GLY A 121 18.23 4.22 -12.15
N THR A 122 17.76 3.63 -11.05
CA THR A 122 16.36 3.17 -10.90
C THR A 122 15.38 4.27 -10.49
N LYS A 123 15.83 5.52 -10.34
CA LYS A 123 15.02 6.64 -9.83
C LYS A 123 13.75 6.94 -10.63
N ASP A 124 13.72 6.63 -11.93
CA ASP A 124 12.55 6.86 -12.79
C ASP A 124 11.34 5.99 -12.39
N PHE A 125 11.60 4.87 -11.70
CA PHE A 125 10.55 3.96 -11.19
C PHE A 125 10.02 4.38 -9.83
N HIS A 126 10.77 5.18 -9.07
CA HIS A 126 10.42 5.53 -7.68
C HIS A 126 9.09 6.30 -7.58
N PRO A 127 8.78 7.31 -8.42
CA PRO A 127 7.57 8.12 -8.26
C PRO A 127 6.29 7.29 -8.27
N PHE A 128 6.15 6.41 -9.27
CA PHE A 128 4.99 5.54 -9.38
C PHE A 128 4.90 4.56 -8.21
N LEU A 129 6.01 3.93 -7.82
CA LEU A 129 6.02 3.00 -6.68
C LEU A 129 5.64 3.70 -5.38
N ILE A 130 6.10 4.95 -5.17
CA ILE A 130 5.74 5.76 -4.01
C ILE A 130 4.23 6.02 -3.99
N VAL A 131 3.63 6.42 -5.13
CA VAL A 131 2.19 6.62 -5.25
C VAL A 131 1.44 5.31 -4.99
N ALA A 132 1.87 4.21 -5.59
CA ALA A 132 1.21 2.91 -5.48
C ALA A 132 1.14 2.38 -4.04
N VAL A 133 2.15 2.66 -3.20
CA VAL A 133 2.19 2.17 -1.82
C VAL A 133 1.64 3.16 -0.79
N CYS A 134 1.40 4.43 -1.13
CA CYS A 134 1.15 5.48 -0.14
C CYS A 134 -0.13 5.27 0.69
N SER A 135 -1.14 4.62 0.10
CA SER A 135 -2.46 4.38 0.71
C SER A 135 -2.42 3.51 1.97
N GLY A 136 -1.40 2.65 2.13
CA GLY A 136 -1.28 1.79 3.32
C GLY A 136 -0.63 2.45 4.53
N LEU A 137 -0.20 3.72 4.43
CA LEU A 137 0.38 4.47 5.55
C LEU A 137 -0.71 5.19 6.36
N THR A 138 -1.55 4.42 7.05
CA THR A 138 -2.63 4.97 7.90
C THR A 138 -2.16 5.20 9.33
N ILE A 139 -2.63 6.30 9.94
CA ILE A 139 -2.38 6.56 11.37
C ILE A 139 -3.51 5.86 12.14
N PRO A 140 -3.19 4.91 13.02
CA PRO A 140 -4.22 4.13 13.70
C PRO A 140 -4.94 5.00 14.75
N VAL A 141 -6.27 4.89 14.81
CA VAL A 141 -7.15 5.71 15.66
C VAL A 141 -7.49 4.95 16.95
N VAL A 142 -7.45 5.62 18.10
CA VAL A 142 -7.89 5.05 19.39
C VAL A 142 -9.40 5.21 19.53
N GLU A 143 -10.15 4.11 19.61
CA GLU A 143 -11.49 4.14 20.18
C GLU A 143 -11.38 4.03 21.71
N VAL A 144 -11.76 5.10 22.41
CA VAL A 144 -11.64 5.21 23.87
C VAL A 144 -12.74 4.38 24.51
N SER A 145 -12.53 3.07 24.67
CA SER A 145 -13.48 2.18 25.36
C SER A 145 -12.83 1.23 26.37
N ALA A 146 -11.50 1.27 26.56
CA ALA A 146 -10.76 0.31 27.39
C ALA A 146 -10.30 0.85 28.76
N SER A 147 -10.03 -0.07 29.70
CA SER A 147 -9.61 0.23 31.08
C SER A 147 -8.20 0.86 31.16
N ALA A 148 -7.96 1.70 32.18
CA ALA A 148 -6.77 2.57 32.28
C ALA A 148 -5.40 1.85 32.19
N GLN A 149 -5.26 0.61 32.66
CA GLN A 149 -4.00 -0.14 32.60
C GLN A 149 -3.74 -0.76 31.21
N SER A 150 -4.81 -1.24 30.54
CA SER A 150 -4.73 -1.71 29.15
C SER A 150 -4.48 -0.56 28.16
N MET A 151 -5.03 0.63 28.45
CA MET A 151 -4.84 1.85 27.68
C MET A 151 -3.38 2.34 27.64
N ALA A 152 -2.61 2.19 28.72
CA ALA A 152 -1.23 2.66 28.77
C ALA A 152 -0.29 1.84 27.86
N GLY A 153 -0.40 0.50 27.90
CA GLY A 153 0.38 -0.38 27.05
C GLY A 153 0.00 -0.27 25.56
N LEU A 154 -1.30 -0.24 25.28
CA LEU A 154 -1.83 -0.06 23.93
C LEU A 154 -1.45 1.30 23.36
N GLY A 155 -1.56 2.37 24.16
CA GLY A 155 -1.19 3.73 23.77
C GLY A 155 0.28 3.87 23.36
N ASN A 156 1.20 3.19 24.05
CA ASN A 156 2.62 3.21 23.69
C ASN A 156 2.89 2.47 22.36
N SER A 157 2.26 1.32 22.14
CA SER A 157 2.38 0.57 20.88
C SER A 157 1.83 1.39 19.70
N LEU A 158 0.66 2.00 19.90
CA LEU A 158 0.03 2.85 18.91
C LEU A 158 0.86 4.09 18.56
N ALA A 159 1.44 4.74 19.57
CA ALA A 159 2.32 5.88 19.38
C ALA A 159 3.57 5.50 18.56
N LEU A 160 4.12 4.30 18.77
CA LEU A 160 5.23 3.78 17.99
C LEU A 160 4.82 3.56 16.52
N VAL A 161 3.68 2.90 16.27
CA VAL A 161 3.15 2.70 14.92
C VAL A 161 2.89 4.03 14.23
N ALA A 162 2.28 4.99 14.93
CA ALA A 162 2.06 6.33 14.41
C ALA A 162 3.39 7.02 14.05
N ALA A 163 4.43 6.90 14.89
CA ALA A 163 5.75 7.47 14.61
C ALA A 163 6.40 6.85 13.38
N ASP A 164 6.28 5.53 13.20
CA ASP A 164 6.79 4.83 12.01
C ASP A 164 6.06 5.27 10.74
N VAL A 165 4.74 5.42 10.81
CA VAL A 165 3.92 5.95 9.71
C VAL A 165 4.35 7.38 9.36
N HIS A 166 4.51 8.27 10.34
CA HIS A 166 4.98 9.63 10.10
C HIS A 166 6.37 9.67 9.45
N ARG A 167 7.30 8.83 9.92
CA ARG A 167 8.64 8.70 9.34
C ARG A 167 8.58 8.20 7.90
N ALA A 168 7.76 7.20 7.63
CA ALA A 168 7.56 6.65 6.29
C ALA A 168 6.98 7.71 5.35
N ARG A 169 5.90 8.41 5.75
CA ARG A 169 5.30 9.51 4.99
C ARG A 169 6.32 10.62 4.71
N GLY A 170 7.10 11.01 5.72
CA GLY A 170 8.18 12.00 5.59
C GLY A 170 9.24 11.60 4.57
N PHE A 171 9.69 10.33 4.62
CA PHE A 171 10.64 9.78 3.65
C PHE A 171 10.07 9.79 2.22
N LEU A 172 8.85 9.29 2.00
CA LEU A 172 8.23 9.22 0.67
C LEU A 172 8.08 10.61 0.04
N ARG A 173 7.58 11.58 0.82
CA ARG A 173 7.47 12.98 0.39
C ARG A 173 8.85 13.58 0.08
N GLY A 174 9.82 13.39 0.96
CA GLY A 174 11.18 13.87 0.78
C GLY A 174 11.84 13.28 -0.48
N ARG A 175 11.61 11.99 -0.74
CA ARG A 175 12.11 11.32 -1.95
C ARG A 175 11.53 11.94 -3.22
N LEU A 176 10.21 12.15 -3.30
CA LEU A 176 9.59 12.83 -4.45
C LEU A 176 10.12 14.26 -4.62
N GLN A 177 10.32 15.00 -3.53
CA GLN A 177 10.90 16.35 -3.58
C GLN A 177 12.33 16.35 -4.13
N LEU A 178 13.17 15.37 -3.75
CA LEU A 178 14.51 15.22 -4.32
C LEU A 178 14.45 14.91 -5.83
N LEU A 179 13.51 14.08 -6.25
CA LEU A 179 13.34 13.70 -7.65
C LEU A 179 12.95 14.89 -8.56
N LEU A 180 12.30 15.93 -8.03
CA LEU A 180 12.02 17.17 -8.79
C LEU A 180 13.27 17.84 -9.36
N HIS A 181 14.45 17.61 -8.76
CA HIS A 181 15.70 18.18 -9.24
C HIS A 181 16.32 17.40 -10.40
N SER A 182 15.85 16.18 -10.68
CA SER A 182 16.46 15.32 -11.69
C SER A 182 15.49 14.67 -12.68
N LEU A 183 14.17 14.79 -12.46
CA LEU A 183 13.09 14.27 -13.29
C LEU A 183 12.12 15.41 -13.74
N PRO A 184 11.26 15.18 -14.75
CA PRO A 184 10.29 16.18 -15.20
C PRO A 184 9.39 16.69 -14.07
N LYS A 185 9.33 18.01 -13.89
CA LYS A 185 8.66 18.61 -12.72
C LYS A 185 7.17 18.30 -12.61
N ASN A 186 6.43 18.37 -13.71
CA ASN A 186 4.98 18.27 -13.68
C ASN A 186 4.49 16.87 -13.23
N PRO A 187 4.98 15.75 -13.79
CA PRO A 187 4.61 14.42 -13.31
C PRO A 187 4.95 14.17 -11.84
N ILE A 188 6.13 14.62 -11.40
CA ILE A 188 6.56 14.42 -10.01
C ILE A 188 5.74 15.27 -9.04
N GLN A 189 5.42 16.51 -9.40
CA GLN A 189 4.52 17.34 -8.60
C GLN A 189 3.15 16.67 -8.46
N ARG A 190 2.65 16.02 -9.51
CA ARG A 190 1.38 15.29 -9.47
C ARG A 190 1.45 14.05 -8.59
N CYS A 191 2.57 13.34 -8.57
CA CYS A 191 2.80 12.27 -7.59
C CYS A 191 2.74 12.81 -6.15
N ILE A 192 3.33 13.98 -5.88
CA ILE A 192 3.26 14.64 -4.57
C ILE A 192 1.81 14.99 -4.21
N ASP A 193 1.07 15.57 -5.16
CA ASP A 193 -0.33 15.97 -4.97
C ASP A 193 -1.19 14.74 -4.62
N ILE A 194 -1.06 13.62 -5.36
CA ILE A 194 -1.78 12.37 -5.12
C ILE A 194 -1.47 11.83 -3.71
N VAL A 195 -0.19 11.72 -3.37
CA VAL A 195 0.25 11.17 -2.08
C VAL A 195 -0.30 12.01 -0.91
N GLN A 196 -0.21 13.33 -1.01
CA GLN A 196 -0.69 14.23 0.05
C GLN A 196 -2.21 14.21 0.17
N ALA A 197 -2.93 14.22 -0.96
CA ALA A 197 -4.39 14.14 -0.97
C ALA A 197 -4.87 12.80 -0.38
N THR A 198 -4.20 11.69 -0.71
CA THR A 198 -4.53 10.35 -0.18
C THR A 198 -4.40 10.30 1.34
N TRP A 199 -3.33 10.86 1.90
CA TRP A 199 -3.14 10.94 3.34
C TRP A 199 -4.13 11.89 3.99
N ALA A 200 -4.37 13.06 3.42
CA ALA A 200 -5.34 14.01 3.95
C ALA A 200 -6.76 13.41 3.98
N GLU A 201 -7.17 12.71 2.94
CA GLU A 201 -8.47 12.04 2.90
C GLU A 201 -8.57 10.91 3.94
N THR A 202 -7.51 10.11 4.09
CA THR A 202 -7.47 9.05 5.11
C THR A 202 -7.55 9.64 6.52
N ASP A 203 -6.77 10.68 6.81
CA ASP A 203 -6.68 11.28 8.15
C ASP A 203 -7.98 12.03 8.52
N ASN A 204 -8.68 12.62 7.54
CA ASN A 204 -9.94 13.32 7.78
C ASN A 204 -11.15 12.38 7.98
N ARG A 205 -11.05 11.11 7.58
CA ARG A 205 -12.09 10.08 7.78
C ARG A 205 -12.05 9.58 9.24
N HIS A 206 -12.25 10.46 10.20
CA HIS A 206 -12.38 10.08 11.61
C HIS A 206 -13.79 9.50 11.89
N GLY A 207 -13.86 8.25 12.37
CA GLY A 207 -15.05 7.70 13.01
C GLY A 207 -16.10 7.01 12.11
N SER A 208 -15.74 6.65 10.88
CA SER A 208 -16.55 5.70 10.09
C SER A 208 -15.66 4.52 9.74
N ALA A 209 -16.18 3.29 9.91
CA ALA A 209 -15.53 2.02 9.59
C ALA A 209 -15.28 1.85 8.07
N GLY A 210 -14.59 2.82 7.48
CA GLY A 210 -14.29 2.94 6.08
C GLY A 210 -12.84 2.56 5.82
N ARG A 211 -12.64 1.80 4.75
CA ARG A 211 -11.33 1.41 4.25
C ARG A 211 -10.43 2.66 4.01
N PRO A 212 -9.10 2.54 4.20
CA PRO A 212 -8.14 3.60 3.87
C PRO A 212 -8.35 4.17 2.47
N ALA A 213 -8.09 5.47 2.30
CA ALA A 213 -8.25 6.11 0.99
C ALA A 213 -7.31 5.47 -0.04
N TYR A 214 -7.86 5.16 -1.21
CA TYR A 214 -7.12 4.52 -2.28
C TYR A 214 -6.63 5.56 -3.29
N TRP A 215 -5.33 5.55 -3.59
CA TRP A 215 -4.70 6.57 -4.42
C TRP A 215 -5.32 6.68 -5.82
N MET A 216 -5.82 5.57 -6.39
CA MET A 216 -6.50 5.59 -7.69
C MET A 216 -7.82 6.36 -7.60
N ASP A 217 -8.58 6.16 -6.53
CA ASP A 217 -9.84 6.86 -6.31
C ASP A 217 -9.58 8.37 -6.16
N VAL A 218 -8.56 8.73 -5.38
CA VAL A 218 -8.11 10.12 -5.21
C VAL A 218 -7.69 10.72 -6.55
N MET A 219 -6.90 9.99 -7.34
CA MET A 219 -6.45 10.43 -8.66
C MET A 219 -7.64 10.67 -9.60
N MET A 220 -8.59 9.73 -9.67
CA MET A 220 -9.78 9.83 -10.54
C MET A 220 -10.70 10.97 -10.11
N GLN A 221 -10.96 11.13 -8.81
CA GLN A 221 -11.81 12.19 -8.28
C GLN A 221 -11.26 13.59 -8.56
N ASN A 222 -9.94 13.72 -8.66
CA ASN A 222 -9.25 14.98 -8.96
C ASN A 222 -8.92 15.17 -10.45
N ASN A 223 -9.31 14.24 -11.33
CA ASN A 223 -8.99 14.24 -12.77
C ASN A 223 -7.47 14.31 -13.05
N TRP A 224 -6.67 13.53 -12.31
CA TRP A 224 -5.21 13.52 -12.40
C TRP A 224 -4.64 12.37 -13.25
N GLU A 225 -5.50 11.54 -13.85
CA GLU A 225 -5.14 10.33 -14.60
C GLU A 225 -4.14 10.55 -15.75
N THR A 226 -4.15 11.73 -16.38
CA THR A 226 -3.30 12.03 -17.54
C THR A 226 -1.88 12.51 -17.18
N PHE A 227 -1.60 12.78 -15.91
CA PHE A 227 -0.36 13.43 -15.52
C PHE A 227 0.74 12.50 -14.98
N MET A 228 0.47 11.19 -14.90
CA MET A 228 1.48 10.18 -14.54
C MET A 228 2.14 9.51 -15.77
N ALA A 229 1.86 10.01 -16.98
CA ALA A 229 2.46 9.57 -18.25
C ALA A 229 3.68 10.40 -18.66
#